data_AF-A0A7K1SKZ5-F1
#
_entry.id   AF-A0A7K1SKZ5-F1
#
_cell.length_a   1.000
_cell.length_b   1.000
_cell.length_c   1.000
_cell.angle_alpha   90.00
_cell.angle_beta   90.00
_cell.angle_gamma   90.00
#
_symmetry.space_group_name_H-M   'P 1'
#
loop_
_entity.id
_entity.type
_entity.pdbx_description
1 polymer ?
#
loop_
_entity_poly.entity_id
_entity_poly.type
_entity_poly.pdbx_seq_one_letter_code
_entity_poly.pdbx_strand_id
1 'polypeptide(L)' 'MDASTHMNGLADISLPERLMRAYKRVSPNLRALARRDFCEYHGITDDTFRAKRTGKEGYVATEQECEWMEAYKPEVVHS' A
#
# COMPACT_ATOMS: atom_id res chain seq x y z
N MET A 1 -9.75 -23.62 34.16
CA MET A 1 -10.70 -24.04 33.11
C MET A 1 -10.85 -22.86 32.18
N ASP A 2 -10.30 -23.04 30.99
CA ASP A 2 -10.22 -22.14 29.84
C ASP A 2 -11.54 -21.51 29.39
N ALA A 3 -11.41 -20.28 28.88
CA ALA A 3 -12.12 -19.66 27.75
C ALA A 3 -11.82 -18.15 27.81
N SER A 4 -11.35 -17.40 26.81
CA SER A 4 -11.06 -17.66 25.42
C SER A 4 -10.21 -16.49 24.93
N THR A 5 -9.10 -16.78 24.25
CA THR A 5 -8.78 -16.18 22.95
C THR A 5 -8.98 -14.66 22.81
N HIS A 6 -8.00 -13.86 23.25
CA HIS A 6 -7.79 -12.51 22.71
C HIS A 6 -7.26 -12.63 21.26
N MET A 7 -8.15 -12.94 20.32
CA MET A 7 -7.85 -12.74 18.90
C MET A 7 -7.93 -11.24 18.63
N ASN A 8 -6.75 -10.67 18.37
CA ASN A 8 -6.51 -9.35 17.80
C ASN A 8 -7.66 -8.90 16.91
N GLY A 9 -8.25 -7.74 17.23
CA GLY A 9 -9.14 -7.01 16.34
C GLY A 9 -8.37 -6.54 15.11
N LEU A 10 -8.23 -7.41 14.11
CA LEU A 10 -7.98 -7.02 12.74
C LEU A 10 -9.32 -6.51 12.20
N ALA A 11 -9.66 -5.27 12.57
CA ALA A 11 -10.69 -4.54 11.84
C ALA A 11 -10.32 -4.61 10.34
N ASP A 12 -11.27 -5.00 9.49
CA ASP A 12 -11.16 -4.94 8.04
C ASP A 12 -10.74 -3.52 7.62
N ILE A 13 -9.44 -3.31 7.47
CA ILE A 13 -8.90 -2.02 7.05
C ILE A 13 -9.29 -1.81 5.59
N SER A 14 -9.84 -0.64 5.28
CA SER A 14 -10.21 -0.31 3.91
C SER A 14 -8.99 -0.38 2.97
N LEU A 15 -9.21 -0.71 1.69
CA LEU A 15 -8.11 -0.79 0.70
C LEU A 15 -7.28 0.51 0.59
N PRO A 16 -7.88 1.73 0.60
CA PRO A 16 -7.10 2.96 0.66
C PRO A 16 -6.19 3.04 1.88
N GLU A 17 -6.70 2.63 3.05
CA GLU A 17 -5.91 2.63 4.28
C GLU A 17 -4.81 1.57 4.26
N ARG A 18 -5.10 0.37 3.73
CA ARG A 18 -4.14 -0.71 3.52
C ARG A 18 -2.99 -0.25 2.61
N LEU A 19 -3.33 0.33 1.45
CA LEU A 19 -2.35 0.90 0.51
C LEU A 19 -1.53 2.02 1.16
N MET A 20 -2.17 2.92 1.92
CA MET A 20 -1.47 3.99 2.65
C MET A 20 -0.49 3.43 3.68
N ARG A 21 -0.90 2.44 4.47
CA ARG A 21 -0.06 1.82 5.50
C ARG A 21 1.11 1.10 4.86
N ALA A 22 0.89 0.34 3.78
CA ALA A 22 1.94 -0.30 3.01
C ALA A 22 2.96 0.71 2.47
N TYR A 23 2.51 1.78 1.82
CA TYR A 23 3.39 2.85 1.32
C TYR A 23 4.16 3.57 2.45
N LYS A 24 3.55 3.75 3.62
CA LYS A 24 4.24 4.36 4.78
C LYS A 24 5.36 3.48 5.33
N ARG A 25 5.29 2.15 5.17
CA ARG A 25 6.36 1.21 5.56
C ARG A 25 7.59 1.32 4.66
N VAL A 26 7.45 1.84 3.44
CA VAL A 26 8.59 2.15 2.57
C VAL A 26 9.40 3.30 3.18
N SER A 27 10.72 3.13 3.24
CA SER A 27 11.67 4.15 3.72
C SER A 27 11.45 5.49 3.01
N PRO A 28 11.44 6.64 3.72
CA PRO A 28 11.09 7.93 3.12
C PRO A 28 11.88 8.30 1.87
N ASN A 29 13.18 7.96 1.82
CA ASN A 29 14.06 8.18 0.67
C ASN A 29 13.73 7.30 -0.55
N LEU A 30 13.02 6.18 -0.36
CA LEU A 30 12.65 5.23 -1.42
C LEU A 30 11.18 5.37 -1.84
N ARG A 31 10.39 6.20 -1.16
CA ARG A 31 8.97 6.41 -1.46
C ARG A 31 8.72 6.99 -2.86
N ALA A 32 9.58 7.89 -3.32
CA ALA A 32 9.48 8.43 -4.68
C ALA A 32 9.68 7.33 -5.73
N LEU A 33 10.64 6.42 -5.50
CA LEU A 33 10.90 5.26 -6.34
C LEU A 33 9.72 4.28 -6.31
N ALA A 34 9.27 3.89 -5.10
CA ALA A 34 8.13 2.98 -4.93
C ALA A 34 6.87 3.48 -5.63
N ARG A 35 6.61 4.79 -5.56
CA ARG A 35 5.46 5.39 -6.24
C ARG A 35 5.60 5.34 -7.76
N ARG A 36 6.79 5.62 -8.30
CA ARG A 36 7.06 5.53 -9.73
C ARG A 36 6.86 4.10 -10.23
N ASP A 37 7.50 3.13 -9.58
CA ASP A 37 7.48 1.74 -9.99
C ASP A 37 6.06 1.14 -9.83
N PHE A 38 5.32 1.55 -8.81
CA PHE A 38 3.89 1.23 -8.67
C PHE A 38 3.06 1.76 -9.84
N CYS A 39 3.25 3.04 -10.20
CA CYS A 39 2.52 3.67 -11.30
C CYS A 39 2.83 3.00 -12.64
N GLU A 40 4.10 2.65 -12.88
CA GLU A 40 4.55 1.93 -14.06
C GLU A 40 3.95 0.52 -14.13
N TYR A 41 4.03 -0.25 -13.05
CA TYR A 41 3.51 -1.62 -12.99
C TYR A 41 1.99 -1.69 -13.19
N HIS A 42 1.23 -0.77 -12.59
CA HIS A 42 -0.23 -0.74 -12.69
C HIS A 42 -0.77 0.09 -13.86
N GLY A 43 0.09 0.75 -14.63
CA GLY A 43 -0.31 1.61 -15.75
C GLY A 43 -1.16 2.81 -15.32
N ILE A 44 -0.87 3.41 -14.16
CA ILE A 44 -1.61 4.55 -13.61
C ILE A 44 -0.73 5.79 -13.46
N THR A 45 -1.35 6.94 -13.22
CA THR A 45 -0.64 8.20 -12.96
C THR A 45 -0.35 8.41 -11.47
N ASP A 46 0.61 9.29 -11.18
CA ASP A 46 0.94 9.74 -9.81
C ASP A 46 -0.31 10.27 -9.07
N ASP A 47 -1.15 11.04 -9.80
CA ASP A 47 -2.40 11.58 -9.27
C ASP A 47 -3.41 10.49 -8.94
N THR A 48 -3.52 9.47 -9.81
CA THR A 48 -4.38 8.31 -9.56
C THR A 48 -3.92 7.54 -8.33
N PHE A 49 -2.61 7.31 -8.18
CA PHE A 49 -2.05 6.69 -6.98
C PHE A 49 -2.38 7.50 -5.73
N ARG A 50 -2.18 8.81 -5.75
CA ARG A 50 -2.49 9.69 -4.61
C ARG A 50 -3.97 9.63 -4.26
N ALA A 51 -4.84 9.71 -5.25
CA ALA A 51 -6.29 9.66 -5.09
C ALA A 51 -6.74 8.33 -4.48
N LYS A 52 -6.24 7.20 -4.99
CA LYS A 52 -6.48 5.85 -4.43
C LYS A 52 -6.01 5.75 -2.98
N ARG A 53 -4.79 6.22 -2.69
CA ARG A 53 -4.19 6.19 -1.35
C ARG A 53 -4.94 7.05 -0.33
N THR A 54 -5.55 8.15 -0.75
CA THR A 54 -6.38 9.01 0.13
C THR A 54 -7.83 8.57 0.21
N GLY A 55 -8.26 7.57 -0.57
CA GLY A 55 -9.65 7.16 -0.65
C GLY A 55 -10.55 8.19 -1.32
N LYS A 56 -10.03 8.93 -2.31
CA LYS A 56 -10.82 9.92 -3.06
C LYS A 56 -11.94 9.20 -3.81
N GLU A 57 -13.16 9.76 -3.78
CA GLU A 57 -14.30 9.21 -4.50
C GLU A 57 -14.01 9.02 -5.99
N GLY A 58 -14.42 7.87 -6.54
CA GLY A 58 -14.13 7.46 -7.93
C GLY A 58 -12.75 6.83 -8.15
N TYR A 59 -11.86 6.81 -7.14
CA TYR A 59 -10.53 6.22 -7.22
C TYR A 59 -10.41 5.07 -6.22
N VAL A 60 -10.80 3.87 -6.66
CA VAL A 60 -10.83 2.67 -5.82
C VAL A 60 -9.48 1.97 -5.88
N ALA A 61 -8.83 1.78 -4.73
CA ALA A 61 -7.67 0.90 -4.62
C ALA A 61 -8.12 -0.56 -4.74
N THR A 62 -7.35 -1.41 -5.42
CA THR A 62 -7.65 -2.85 -5.55
C THR A 62 -6.86 -3.68 -4.53
N GLU A 63 -7.27 -4.92 -4.30
CA GLU A 63 -6.49 -5.86 -3.46
C GLU A 63 -5.10 -6.10 -4.04
N GLN A 64 -5.00 -6.30 -5.35
CA GLN A 64 -3.74 -6.52 -6.05
C GLN A 64 -2.77 -5.33 -5.90
N GLU A 65 -3.29 -4.10 -5.96
CA GLU A 65 -2.50 -2.88 -5.70
C GLU A 65 -1.98 -2.85 -4.26
N CYS A 66 -2.80 -3.25 -3.30
CA CYS A 66 -2.38 -3.33 -1.90
C CYS A 66 -1.28 -4.39 -1.73
N GLU A 67 -1.49 -5.60 -2.24
CA GLU A 67 -0.55 -6.72 -2.17
C GLU A 67 0.80 -6.39 -2.80
N TRP A 68 0.79 -5.71 -3.96
CA TRP A 68 2.02 -5.29 -4.62
C TRP A 68 2.82 -4.33 -3.73
N MET A 69 2.17 -3.30 -3.17
CA MET A 69 2.85 -2.32 -2.32
C MET A 69 3.31 -2.95 -0.99
N GLU A 70 2.62 -3.97 -0.50
CA GLU A 70 3.01 -4.74 0.68
C GLU A 70 4.23 -5.62 0.44
N ALA A 71 4.35 -6.19 -0.75
CA ALA A 71 5.47 -7.01 -1.17
C ALA A 71 6.65 -6.19 -1.72
N TYR A 72 6.48 -4.88 -1.93
CA TYR A 72 7.47 -4.02 -2.57
C TYR A 72 8.82 -4.04 -1.84
N LYS A 73 9.85 -4.48 -2.56
CA LYS A 73 11.25 -4.46 -2.13
C LYS A 73 12.04 -3.61 -3.12
N PRO A 74 12.51 -2.41 -2.74
CA PRO A 74 13.31 -1.59 -3.63
C PRO A 74 14.64 -2.28 -3.92
N GLU A 75 14.95 -2.49 -5.19
CA GLU A 75 16.29 -2.91 -5.61
C GLU A 75 17.24 -1.72 -5.44
N VAL A 76 17.93 -1.67 -4.30
CA VAL A 76 18.99 -0.68 -4.08
C VAL A 76 20.25 -1.21 -4.76
N VAL A 77 20.45 -0.85 -6.02
CA VAL A 77 21.71 -1.14 -6.71
C VAL A 77 22.79 -0.28 -6.07
N HIS A 78 23.62 -0.87 -5.20
CA HIS A 78 24.88 -0.26 -4.78
C HIS A 78 25.78 -0.18 -6.01
N SER A 79 25.87 1.01 -6.60
CA SER A 79 26.85 1.34 -7.65
C SER A 79 28.19 1.68 -7.03
#